data_AF-H8MPY9-F1
#
_entry.id   AF-H8MPY9-F1
#
_cell.length_a   1.000
_cell.length_b   1.000
_cell.length_c   1.000
_cell.angle_alpha   90.00
_cell.angle_beta   90.00
_cell.angle_gamma   90.00
#
_symmetry.space_group_name_H-M   'P 1'
#
loop_
_entity.id
_entity.type
_entity.pdbx_description
1 polymer ?
#
loop_
_entity_poly.entity_id
_entity_poly.type
_entity_poly.pdbx_seq_one_letter_code
_entity_poly.pdbx_strand_id
1 'polypeptide(L)'
;MRMRSWWWVVAAAGSVMGCGAGLEAWDSGKGPEVAEVQARMEAAWGTREVKQVLPPGRTPGTRLDKEPRPELLTDVAGTLYFVVQEEDQRIALWKSDGTTAGTVVVKAFPPTNAILGGLRIGQMTPLGSRLFFHLFEPALGWELWVSDGTTEGTRPVVDMNPGPAGSNQFNITVLNGALSFFRHAPYDQGGTTQLWRSDGTAAGTVQLLDFGRLTGGPGVVLPASGIRVFFTDDFEETVRLWRTDGTAAGTVQLKDFGIPGRYQGTIPWTLRLGESMLFTLQDTVNGTRLWRTDGTTEGTRLLKRLDASADVALFPPQVVDGTVVFTVTDEGPSLEVWKTDGTEAGTLRLDAFGRDGQLLGVAGGFATVLTRTEDRHTKLWRLPLSGGPKEGVTILSNPYADDPKAVPGLRNAVRVEGRIYFARTLGATVQTPRDVDLWVTDGTAEGTRRLSSGLTRPDVFHSPLMALDSGRLLFSAKGNVWITDGTVQGTHAVDSLTANKTPAEAAAFTRVGEHIFFRALPGAPGFSLWAIPADDTGEPSSPLIR
;
A
#
# COMPACT_ATOMS: atom_id res chain seq x y z
N MET A 1 -13.44 -68.10 60.10
CA MET A 1 -13.66 -67.52 58.75
C MET A 1 -12.38 -67.64 57.95
N ARG A 2 -12.33 -68.60 57.01
CA ARG A 2 -11.25 -68.84 56.03
C ARG A 2 -11.90 -69.37 54.75
N MET A 3 -11.55 -68.82 53.59
CA MET A 3 -11.66 -69.42 52.25
C MET A 3 -10.82 -68.52 51.31
N ARG A 4 -9.67 -68.96 50.72
CA ARG A 4 -9.46 -69.82 49.53
C ARG A 4 -10.01 -69.18 48.23
N SER A 5 -9.19 -68.52 47.39
CA SER A 5 -8.30 -69.04 46.32
C SER A 5 -8.99 -69.18 44.93
N TRP A 6 -8.41 -68.63 43.84
CA TRP A 6 -8.03 -69.31 42.55
C TRP A 6 -7.63 -68.33 41.41
N TRP A 7 -6.76 -68.84 40.53
CA TRP A 7 -6.11 -68.26 39.32
C TRP A 7 -7.08 -68.29 38.09
N TRP A 8 -6.96 -67.49 37.01
CA TRP A 8 -6.02 -67.60 35.86
C TRP A 8 -6.16 -66.43 34.84
N VAL A 9 -5.12 -66.29 34.02
CA VAL A 9 -4.84 -65.40 32.86
C VAL A 9 -5.71 -65.69 31.64
N VAL A 10 -6.11 -64.66 30.83
CA VAL A 10 -6.12 -64.65 29.34
C VAL A 10 -6.17 -63.21 28.81
N ALA A 11 -5.34 -62.92 27.80
CA ALA A 11 -5.26 -61.69 27.03
C ALA A 11 -6.45 -61.51 26.07
N ALA A 12 -6.90 -60.26 25.90
CA ALA A 12 -7.68 -59.84 24.74
C ALA A 12 -7.04 -58.58 24.15
N ALA A 13 -6.42 -58.74 22.97
CA ALA A 13 -6.01 -57.64 22.13
C ALA A 13 -7.26 -56.95 21.58
N GLY A 14 -7.44 -55.67 21.93
CA GLY A 14 -8.45 -54.79 21.38
C GLY A 14 -7.77 -53.50 20.91
N SER A 15 -7.45 -53.46 19.62
CA SER A 15 -7.02 -52.25 18.92
C SER A 15 -8.13 -51.20 18.97
N VAL A 16 -7.88 -50.10 19.66
CA VAL A 16 -8.60 -48.84 19.46
C VAL A 16 -7.55 -47.82 19.02
N MET A 17 -7.60 -47.46 17.73
CA MET A 17 -7.02 -46.22 17.23
C MET A 17 -7.70 -45.06 17.95
N GLY A 18 -7.04 -44.54 18.98
CA GLY A 18 -7.38 -43.24 19.53
C GLY A 18 -6.76 -42.16 18.67
N CYS A 19 -7.59 -41.38 17.97
CA CYS A 19 -7.24 -40.03 17.53
C CYS A 19 -6.92 -39.18 18.77
N GLY A 20 -5.68 -39.20 19.21
CA GLY A 20 -5.13 -38.25 20.16
C GLY A 20 -4.35 -37.19 19.40
N ALA A 21 -5.04 -36.14 18.95
CA ALA A 21 -4.34 -34.89 18.66
C ALA A 21 -3.80 -34.40 20.02
N GLY A 22 -2.48 -34.49 20.19
CA GLY A 22 -1.80 -33.97 21.36
C GLY A 22 -2.06 -32.47 21.46
N LEU A 23 -2.87 -32.07 22.43
CA LEU A 23 -2.85 -30.73 22.98
C LEU A 23 -1.51 -30.59 23.69
N GLU A 24 -0.49 -30.10 23.00
CA GLU A 24 0.70 -29.60 23.67
C GLU A 24 0.28 -28.43 24.54
N ALA A 25 0.40 -28.59 25.86
CA ALA A 25 0.27 -27.50 26.81
C ALA A 25 1.51 -26.63 26.68
N TRP A 26 1.34 -25.42 26.12
CA TRP A 26 2.41 -24.43 26.02
C TRP A 26 2.40 -23.57 27.29
N ASP A 27 3.57 -23.47 27.92
CA ASP A 27 3.80 -22.55 29.03
C ASP A 27 3.56 -21.11 28.53
N SER A 28 2.66 -20.39 29.21
CA SER A 28 2.30 -18.99 28.95
C SER A 28 3.42 -18.02 29.40
N GLY A 29 4.67 -18.50 29.38
CA GLY A 29 5.85 -17.76 29.78
C GLY A 29 5.83 -16.37 29.16
N LYS A 30 5.85 -15.36 30.02
CA LYS A 30 5.89 -13.95 29.64
C LYS A 30 6.96 -13.79 28.56
N GLY A 31 6.52 -13.55 27.31
CA GLY A 31 7.42 -13.20 26.22
C GLY A 31 8.32 -12.05 26.66
N PRO A 32 9.55 -11.94 26.13
CA PRO A 32 10.57 -11.05 26.66
C PRO A 32 10.02 -9.63 26.79
N GLU A 33 9.89 -9.17 28.03
CA GLU A 33 9.54 -7.80 28.37
C GLU A 33 10.77 -6.95 28.07
N VAL A 34 10.94 -6.57 26.81
CA VAL A 34 12.08 -5.75 26.38
C VAL A 34 11.80 -4.30 26.77
N ALA A 35 12.75 -3.70 27.49
CA ALA A 35 12.71 -2.32 27.95
C ALA A 35 12.30 -1.37 26.82
N GLU A 36 11.32 -0.52 27.09
CA GLU A 36 10.84 0.50 26.16
C GLU A 36 11.97 1.47 25.80
N VAL A 37 12.13 1.77 24.52
CA VAL A 37 13.07 2.79 24.05
C VAL A 37 12.68 4.14 24.67
N GLN A 38 13.49 4.62 25.61
CA GLN A 38 13.43 5.99 26.06
C GLN A 38 14.05 6.88 24.99
N ALA A 39 13.42 8.03 24.71
CA ALA A 39 13.92 8.98 23.73
C ALA A 39 15.34 9.45 24.11
N ARG A 40 16.36 8.97 23.41
CA ARG A 40 17.65 9.63 23.32
C ARG A 40 17.58 10.54 22.10
N MET A 41 17.47 11.85 22.32
CA MET A 41 17.52 12.81 21.23
C MET A 41 18.97 12.91 20.76
N GLU A 42 19.26 12.38 19.58
CA GLU A 42 20.48 12.73 18.87
C GLU A 42 20.25 14.04 18.11
N ALA A 43 21.32 14.75 17.74
CA ALA A 43 21.21 16.03 17.01
C ALA A 43 20.28 15.87 15.79
N ALA A 44 19.60 16.95 15.38
CA ALA A 44 18.42 16.94 14.51
C ALA A 44 18.57 16.35 13.08
N TRP A 45 19.59 15.54 12.78
CA TRP A 45 19.85 14.85 11.51
C TRP A 45 19.56 15.71 10.28
N GLY A 46 19.90 17.00 10.33
CA GLY A 46 19.61 17.94 9.23
C GLY A 46 18.13 18.22 8.96
N THR A 47 17.23 17.71 9.80
CA THR A 47 15.80 17.96 9.77
C THR A 47 15.53 19.44 9.93
N ARG A 48 14.74 19.98 9.01
CA ARG A 48 14.44 21.41 8.96
C ARG A 48 13.10 21.68 8.33
N GLU A 49 12.48 22.75 8.79
CA GLU A 49 11.32 23.30 8.12
C GLU A 49 11.76 23.89 6.77
N VAL A 50 11.09 23.48 5.70
CA VAL A 50 11.31 24.02 4.36
C VAL A 50 10.46 25.26 4.18
N LYS A 51 9.15 25.13 4.48
CA LYS A 51 8.17 26.19 4.26
C LYS A 51 6.89 25.95 5.05
N GLN A 52 6.46 26.97 5.80
CA GLN A 52 5.09 27.07 6.27
C GLN A 52 4.13 27.37 5.11
N VAL A 53 3.11 26.53 4.95
CA VAL A 53 2.16 26.64 3.82
C VAL A 53 0.86 27.34 4.18
N LEU A 54 0.65 27.67 5.46
CA LEU A 54 -0.50 28.46 5.88
C LEU A 54 -0.36 29.91 5.36
N PRO A 55 -1.36 30.45 4.62
CA PRO A 55 -1.30 31.81 4.11
C PRO A 55 -1.14 32.87 5.21
N PRO A 56 -0.42 33.98 4.95
CA PRO A 56 -0.26 35.07 5.92
C PRO A 56 -1.61 35.64 6.38
N GLY A 57 -1.75 35.89 7.69
CA GLY A 57 -2.96 36.47 8.28
C GLY A 57 -4.10 35.49 8.60
N ARG A 58 -3.91 34.19 8.32
CA ARG A 58 -4.81 33.13 8.79
C ARG A 58 -4.38 32.64 10.18
N THR A 59 -5.36 32.31 11.01
CA THR A 59 -5.16 31.60 12.28
C THR A 59 -5.37 30.11 12.04
N PRO A 60 -4.59 29.21 12.68
CA PRO A 60 -4.89 27.78 12.70
C PRO A 60 -6.36 27.49 12.99
N GLY A 61 -6.92 26.51 12.28
CA GLY A 61 -8.29 26.07 12.50
C GLY A 61 -8.38 25.28 13.81
N THR A 62 -9.58 25.14 14.37
CA THR A 62 -9.78 24.28 15.56
C THR A 62 -9.92 22.79 15.20
N ARG A 63 -9.85 22.44 13.91
CA ARG A 63 -10.06 21.08 13.38
C ARG A 63 -8.87 20.67 12.49
N LEU A 64 -8.06 19.75 13.00
CA LEU A 64 -6.83 19.26 12.35
C LEU A 64 -7.07 18.62 10.96
N ASP A 65 -8.26 18.04 10.76
CA ASP A 65 -8.68 17.42 9.48
C ASP A 65 -9.00 18.45 8.38
N LYS A 66 -9.19 19.71 8.74
CA LYS A 66 -9.59 20.79 7.81
C LYS A 66 -8.50 21.83 7.57
N GLU A 67 -7.37 21.72 8.25
CA GLU A 67 -6.27 22.68 8.06
C GLU A 67 -5.58 22.52 6.71
N PRO A 68 -5.24 23.63 6.02
CA PRO A 68 -4.43 23.58 4.81
C PRO A 68 -3.08 22.93 5.09
N ARG A 69 -2.69 21.96 4.28
CA ARG A 69 -1.46 21.18 4.47
C ARG A 69 -0.90 20.66 3.14
N PRO A 70 0.41 20.33 3.08
CA PRO A 70 0.98 19.65 1.92
C PRO A 70 0.36 18.26 1.74
N GLU A 71 -0.29 18.05 0.62
CA GLU A 71 -0.87 16.77 0.19
C GLU A 71 -0.28 16.36 -1.16
N LEU A 72 -0.42 15.07 -1.52
CA LEU A 72 0.03 14.52 -2.80
C LEU A 72 1.50 14.82 -3.13
N LEU A 73 2.39 14.69 -2.14
CA LEU A 73 3.83 14.87 -2.34
C LEU A 73 4.32 13.91 -3.44
N THR A 74 4.86 14.47 -4.51
CA THR A 74 5.18 13.76 -5.75
C THR A 74 6.55 14.18 -6.26
N ASP A 75 7.44 13.22 -6.50
CA ASP A 75 8.72 13.46 -7.19
C ASP A 75 8.48 13.65 -8.69
N VAL A 76 8.93 14.78 -9.23
CA VAL A 76 8.96 15.05 -10.67
C VAL A 76 10.39 15.40 -11.05
N ALA A 77 11.14 14.38 -11.50
CA ALA A 77 12.52 14.51 -11.94
C ALA A 77 13.43 15.22 -10.91
N GLY A 78 13.30 14.87 -9.62
CA GLY A 78 14.10 15.43 -8.52
C GLY A 78 13.55 16.73 -7.93
N THR A 79 12.41 17.22 -8.41
CA THR A 79 11.70 18.37 -7.81
C THR A 79 10.43 17.87 -7.13
N LEU A 80 10.21 18.26 -5.87
CA LEU A 80 8.97 17.92 -5.17
C LEU A 80 7.84 18.79 -5.70
N TYR A 81 6.73 18.18 -6.12
CA TYR A 81 5.45 18.84 -6.29
C TYR A 81 4.49 18.41 -5.19
N PHE A 82 3.64 19.33 -4.75
CA PHE A 82 2.60 19.06 -3.77
C PHE A 82 1.46 20.05 -3.91
N VAL A 83 0.32 19.74 -3.30
CA VAL A 83 -0.87 20.57 -3.33
C VAL A 83 -1.22 21.04 -1.93
N VAL A 84 -1.75 22.26 -1.85
CA VAL A 84 -2.32 22.80 -0.61
C VAL A 84 -3.74 23.24 -0.94
N GLN A 85 -4.71 22.65 -0.24
CA GLN A 85 -6.12 23.01 -0.35
C GLN A 85 -6.60 23.68 0.93
N GLU A 86 -7.30 24.80 0.78
CA GLU A 86 -7.91 25.54 1.89
C GLU A 86 -9.36 25.10 2.14
N GLU A 87 -9.92 25.48 3.29
CA GLU A 87 -11.30 25.14 3.68
C GLU A 87 -12.36 25.62 2.67
N ASP A 88 -12.12 26.75 2.01
CA ASP A 88 -12.97 27.32 0.96
C ASP A 88 -12.71 26.73 -0.44
N GLN A 89 -11.98 25.61 -0.50
CA GLN A 89 -11.61 24.89 -1.73
C GLN A 89 -10.68 25.67 -2.67
N ARG A 90 -10.04 26.76 -2.22
CA ARG A 90 -8.87 27.30 -2.93
C ARG A 90 -7.76 26.26 -2.92
N ILE A 91 -7.09 26.10 -4.06
CA ILE A 91 -5.99 25.15 -4.21
C ILE A 91 -4.79 25.87 -4.79
N ALA A 92 -3.61 25.55 -4.31
CA ALA A 92 -2.37 25.91 -4.96
C ALA A 92 -1.54 24.66 -5.26
N LEU A 93 -1.05 24.58 -6.50
CA LEU A 93 0.03 23.67 -6.88
C LEU A 93 1.35 24.34 -6.53
N TRP A 94 2.19 23.63 -5.77
CA TRP A 94 3.50 24.09 -5.35
C TRP A 94 4.59 23.21 -5.92
N LYS A 95 5.80 23.76 -5.97
CA LYS A 95 7.03 23.00 -6.16
C LYS A 95 8.07 23.37 -5.12
N SER A 96 9.02 22.47 -4.84
CA SER A 96 10.13 22.67 -3.93
C SER A 96 11.38 21.94 -4.41
N ASP A 97 12.52 22.61 -4.30
CA ASP A 97 13.87 22.02 -4.39
C ASP A 97 14.43 21.64 -3.01
N GLY A 98 13.62 21.74 -1.96
CA GLY A 98 14.04 21.56 -0.58
C GLY A 98 14.38 22.86 0.13
N THR A 99 14.58 24.00 -0.54
CA THR A 99 14.93 25.27 0.11
C THR A 99 13.69 26.16 0.30
N THR A 100 13.72 27.07 1.28
CA THR A 100 12.62 28.04 1.47
C THR A 100 12.43 28.96 0.26
N ALA A 101 13.53 29.28 -0.45
CA ALA A 101 13.52 30.13 -1.64
C ALA A 101 12.99 29.41 -2.88
N GLY A 102 13.37 28.14 -3.08
CA GLY A 102 12.89 27.30 -4.18
C GLY A 102 11.52 26.66 -3.92
N THR A 103 10.92 26.88 -2.73
CA THR A 103 9.55 26.44 -2.41
C THR A 103 8.55 27.54 -2.75
N VAL A 104 7.90 27.39 -3.91
CA VAL A 104 7.07 28.43 -4.53
C VAL A 104 5.76 27.86 -5.05
N VAL A 105 4.73 28.72 -5.08
CA VAL A 105 3.47 28.43 -5.78
C VAL A 105 3.75 28.41 -7.27
N VAL A 106 3.44 27.29 -7.93
CA VAL A 106 3.45 27.17 -9.39
C VAL A 106 2.20 27.83 -9.96
N LYS A 107 1.03 27.51 -9.41
CA LYS A 107 -0.25 28.11 -9.82
C LYS A 107 -1.27 28.00 -8.68
N ALA A 108 -2.03 29.07 -8.46
CA ALA A 108 -3.18 29.09 -7.58
C ALA A 108 -4.48 29.01 -8.40
N PHE A 109 -5.47 28.32 -7.85
CA PHE A 109 -6.78 28.11 -8.43
C PHE A 109 -7.85 28.70 -7.49
N PRO A 110 -8.84 29.42 -8.04
CA PRO A 110 -9.84 30.13 -7.25
C PRO A 110 -10.72 29.18 -6.43
N PRO A 111 -11.41 29.71 -5.39
CA PRO A 111 -12.38 28.93 -4.63
C PRO A 111 -13.51 28.49 -5.56
N THR A 112 -14.14 27.37 -5.21
CA THR A 112 -15.31 26.88 -5.93
C THR A 112 -16.43 26.58 -4.97
N ASN A 113 -17.66 26.87 -5.39
CA ASN A 113 -18.86 26.50 -4.65
C ASN A 113 -19.25 25.02 -4.86
N ALA A 114 -18.37 24.22 -5.47
CA ALA A 114 -18.60 22.81 -5.70
C ALA A 114 -18.55 22.06 -4.37
N ILE A 115 -19.64 21.37 -4.03
CA ILE A 115 -19.69 20.47 -2.87
C ILE A 115 -18.96 19.19 -3.26
N LEU A 116 -17.64 19.24 -3.24
CA LEU A 116 -16.79 18.08 -3.45
C LEU A 116 -16.28 17.61 -2.09
N GLY A 117 -16.56 16.35 -1.74
CA GLY A 117 -15.89 15.71 -0.62
C GLY A 117 -14.49 15.28 -1.04
N GLY A 118 -13.46 16.10 -0.74
CA GLY A 118 -12.05 15.73 -0.99
C GLY A 118 -11.23 16.80 -1.69
N LEU A 119 -10.06 16.40 -2.19
CA LEU A 119 -9.18 17.27 -2.98
C LEU A 119 -9.74 17.46 -4.39
N ARG A 120 -9.79 18.70 -4.91
CA ARG A 120 -10.18 18.93 -6.31
C ARG A 120 -9.05 18.69 -7.32
N ILE A 121 -7.88 18.33 -6.83
CA ILE A 121 -6.69 17.97 -7.60
C ILE A 121 -6.27 16.56 -7.20
N GLY A 122 -5.91 15.73 -8.17
CA GLY A 122 -5.58 14.32 -7.92
C GLY A 122 -4.76 13.70 -9.05
N GLN A 123 -4.38 12.43 -8.85
CA GLN A 123 -3.62 11.62 -9.82
C GLN A 123 -2.37 12.32 -10.36
N MET A 124 -1.53 12.81 -9.45
CA MET A 124 -0.24 13.41 -9.78
C MET A 124 0.68 12.38 -10.44
N THR A 125 0.88 12.54 -11.76
CA THR A 125 1.56 11.57 -12.62
C THR A 125 2.76 12.25 -13.30
N PRO A 126 3.99 11.97 -12.83
CA PRO A 126 5.20 12.44 -13.48
C PRO A 126 5.39 11.82 -14.87
N LEU A 127 5.79 12.64 -15.85
CA LEU A 127 6.23 12.19 -17.17
C LEU A 127 7.42 13.04 -17.63
N GLY A 128 8.63 12.49 -17.45
CA GLY A 128 9.86 13.26 -17.60
C GLY A 128 9.91 14.39 -16.57
N SER A 129 10.18 15.62 -17.02
CA SER A 129 10.20 16.83 -16.17
C SER A 129 8.82 17.49 -16.00
N ARG A 130 7.76 16.91 -16.58
CA ARG A 130 6.40 17.46 -16.50
C ARG A 130 5.55 16.67 -15.52
N LEU A 131 4.60 17.37 -14.93
CA LEU A 131 3.60 16.79 -14.06
C LEU A 131 2.24 16.84 -14.73
N PHE A 132 1.58 15.69 -14.79
CA PHE A 132 0.20 15.59 -15.21
C PHE A 132 -0.70 15.34 -14.00
N PHE A 133 -1.91 15.87 -14.00
CA PHE A 133 -2.85 15.72 -12.89
C PHE A 133 -4.27 15.99 -13.36
N HIS A 134 -5.23 15.55 -12.57
CA HIS A 134 -6.62 15.95 -12.73
C HIS A 134 -6.93 17.15 -11.88
N LEU A 135 -7.70 18.08 -12.42
CA LEU A 135 -8.21 19.23 -11.69
C LEU A 135 -9.64 19.52 -12.11
N PHE A 136 -10.51 19.74 -11.13
CA PHE A 136 -11.84 20.29 -11.37
C PHE A 136 -11.81 21.82 -11.40
N GLU A 137 -12.31 22.42 -12.48
CA GLU A 137 -12.69 23.83 -12.54
C GLU A 137 -14.15 23.97 -12.98
N PRO A 138 -14.96 24.87 -12.38
CA PRO A 138 -16.39 24.94 -12.69
C PRO A 138 -16.73 25.16 -14.17
N ALA A 139 -15.85 25.83 -14.91
CA ALA A 139 -16.05 26.10 -16.34
C ALA A 139 -15.68 24.91 -17.25
N LEU A 140 -14.81 24.02 -16.78
CA LEU A 140 -14.23 22.91 -17.56
C LEU A 140 -14.65 21.53 -17.04
N GLY A 141 -15.19 21.44 -15.83
CA GLY A 141 -15.32 20.18 -15.11
C GLY A 141 -13.96 19.60 -14.70
N TRP A 142 -13.91 18.28 -14.50
CA TRP A 142 -12.68 17.52 -14.26
C TRP A 142 -11.93 17.33 -15.57
N GLU A 143 -10.70 17.84 -15.67
CA GLU A 143 -9.91 17.68 -16.88
C GLU A 143 -8.48 17.23 -16.60
N LEU A 144 -7.80 16.76 -17.63
CA LEU A 144 -6.37 16.45 -17.59
C LEU A 144 -5.55 17.73 -17.80
N TRP A 145 -4.69 18.02 -16.83
CA TRP A 145 -3.79 19.15 -16.82
C TRP A 145 -2.34 18.71 -16.94
N VAL A 146 -1.51 19.63 -17.43
CA VAL A 146 -0.06 19.51 -17.47
C VAL A 146 0.56 20.73 -16.80
N SER A 147 1.70 20.53 -16.14
CA SER A 147 2.58 21.57 -15.63
C SER A 147 4.03 21.25 -15.98
N ASP A 148 4.78 22.26 -16.42
CA ASP A 148 6.24 22.24 -16.55
C ASP A 148 6.94 22.90 -15.34
N GLY A 149 6.17 23.22 -14.29
CA GLY A 149 6.64 23.94 -13.11
C GLY A 149 6.57 25.46 -13.20
N THR A 150 5.98 26.02 -14.26
CA THR A 150 5.67 27.45 -14.39
C THR A 150 4.16 27.71 -14.36
N THR A 151 3.73 28.93 -14.04
CA THR A 151 2.31 29.30 -14.06
C THR A 151 1.71 29.19 -15.46
N GLU A 152 2.45 29.63 -16.48
CA GLU A 152 2.03 29.65 -17.90
C GLU A 152 1.97 28.24 -18.50
N GLY A 153 2.94 27.39 -18.17
CA GLY A 153 2.95 25.99 -18.56
C GLY A 153 1.98 25.11 -17.75
N THR A 154 1.32 25.65 -16.72
CA THR A 154 0.27 24.95 -15.98
C THR A 154 -1.10 25.23 -16.58
N ARG A 155 -1.58 24.31 -17.43
CA ARG A 155 -2.77 24.48 -18.27
C ARG A 155 -3.49 23.15 -18.53
N PRO A 156 -4.78 23.15 -18.91
CA PRO A 156 -5.41 21.94 -19.41
C PRO A 156 -4.67 21.44 -20.66
N VAL A 157 -4.55 20.13 -20.81
CA VAL A 157 -3.93 19.51 -21.99
C VAL A 157 -4.83 19.75 -23.21
N VAL A 158 -6.10 19.40 -23.04
CA VAL A 158 -7.22 19.67 -23.95
C VAL A 158 -8.49 19.57 -23.12
N ASP A 159 -9.46 20.45 -23.39
CA ASP A 159 -10.83 20.29 -22.87
C ASP A 159 -11.51 19.19 -23.70
N MET A 160 -11.45 17.95 -23.20
CA MET A 160 -11.97 16.80 -23.95
C MET A 160 -13.50 16.76 -23.96
N ASN A 161 -14.16 17.50 -23.07
CA ASN A 161 -15.61 17.63 -23.03
C ASN A 161 -16.01 19.09 -22.77
N PRO A 162 -16.13 19.93 -23.83
CA PRO A 162 -16.38 21.34 -23.69
C PRO A 162 -17.55 21.67 -22.74
N GLY A 163 -17.23 22.33 -21.63
CA GLY A 163 -18.20 22.77 -20.63
C GLY A 163 -18.06 22.09 -19.27
N PRO A 164 -19.04 22.27 -18.36
CA PRO A 164 -18.86 21.95 -16.93
C PRO A 164 -18.93 20.45 -16.60
N ALA A 165 -19.29 19.60 -17.56
CA ALA A 165 -19.47 18.17 -17.35
C ALA A 165 -18.12 17.45 -17.11
N GLY A 166 -17.02 18.00 -17.65
CA GLY A 166 -15.68 17.44 -17.55
C GLY A 166 -15.55 16.07 -18.20
N SER A 167 -14.38 15.49 -18.01
CA SER A 167 -13.97 14.21 -18.53
C SER A 167 -13.59 13.30 -17.37
N ASN A 168 -14.29 12.18 -17.24
CA ASN A 168 -14.00 11.20 -16.19
C ASN A 168 -12.84 10.31 -16.66
N GLN A 169 -11.60 10.81 -16.64
CA GLN A 169 -10.43 9.99 -16.93
C GLN A 169 -10.02 9.14 -15.72
N PHE A 170 -9.47 7.95 -15.98
CA PHE A 170 -9.03 7.02 -14.93
C PHE A 170 -7.95 6.06 -15.46
N ASN A 171 -7.29 5.34 -14.55
CA ASN A 171 -6.21 4.39 -14.85
C ASN A 171 -5.12 4.99 -15.77
N ILE A 172 -4.68 6.20 -15.45
CA ILE A 172 -3.58 6.88 -16.14
C ILE A 172 -2.27 6.17 -15.82
N THR A 173 -1.46 5.93 -16.84
CA THR A 173 -0.11 5.42 -16.69
C THR A 173 0.80 5.98 -17.78
N VAL A 174 2.10 5.97 -17.54
CA VAL A 174 3.09 6.30 -18.57
C VAL A 174 3.37 5.06 -19.41
N LEU A 175 3.25 5.19 -20.72
CA LEU A 175 3.55 4.17 -21.72
C LEU A 175 4.31 4.82 -22.87
N ASN A 176 5.54 4.34 -23.12
CA ASN A 176 6.36 4.77 -24.25
C ASN A 176 6.50 6.30 -24.39
N GLY A 177 6.75 6.98 -23.26
CA GLY A 177 6.95 8.44 -23.21
C GLY A 177 5.68 9.29 -23.33
N ALA A 178 4.49 8.68 -23.26
CA ALA A 178 3.20 9.36 -23.27
C ALA A 178 2.30 8.81 -22.15
N LEU A 179 1.23 9.53 -21.83
CA LEU A 179 0.16 9.00 -21.00
C LEU A 179 -0.73 8.06 -21.79
N SER A 180 -1.15 6.97 -21.15
CA SER A 180 -2.21 6.06 -21.59
C SER A 180 -3.28 6.02 -20.49
N PHE A 181 -4.53 6.31 -20.82
CA PHE A 181 -5.62 6.41 -19.84
C PHE A 181 -6.97 6.06 -20.45
N PHE A 182 -7.91 5.69 -19.59
CA PHE A 182 -9.30 5.55 -20.00
C PHE A 182 -10.07 6.83 -19.74
N ARG A 183 -11.12 7.05 -20.53
CA ARG A 183 -12.08 8.13 -20.38
C ARG A 183 -13.48 7.56 -20.55
N HIS A 184 -14.41 7.94 -19.67
CA HIS A 184 -15.83 7.78 -19.97
C HIS A 184 -16.30 8.97 -20.81
N ALA A 185 -16.85 8.69 -21.99
CA ALA A 185 -17.53 9.68 -22.81
C ALA A 185 -18.80 10.17 -22.10
N PRO A 186 -19.25 11.41 -22.37
CA PRO A 186 -20.48 11.96 -21.82
C PRO A 186 -21.70 11.07 -22.08
N TYR A 187 -22.67 11.06 -21.16
CA TYR A 187 -23.88 10.22 -21.28
C TYR A 187 -24.72 10.56 -22.53
N ASP A 188 -24.80 11.85 -22.89
CA ASP A 188 -25.45 12.34 -24.10
C ASP A 188 -24.71 11.96 -25.40
N GLN A 189 -23.46 11.51 -25.28
CA GLN A 189 -22.66 10.91 -26.36
C GLN A 189 -22.63 9.37 -26.30
N GLY A 190 -23.54 8.75 -25.55
CA GLY A 190 -23.68 7.30 -25.45
C GLY A 190 -22.93 6.65 -24.28
N GLY A 191 -22.18 7.42 -23.48
CA GLY A 191 -21.59 6.94 -22.22
C GLY A 191 -20.56 5.83 -22.39
N THR A 192 -19.73 5.88 -23.44
CA THR A 192 -18.77 4.82 -23.75
C THR A 192 -17.46 4.93 -22.99
N THR A 193 -16.75 3.83 -22.79
CA THR A 193 -15.36 3.85 -22.29
C THR A 193 -14.39 3.83 -23.46
N GLN A 194 -13.44 4.76 -23.43
CA GLN A 194 -12.47 4.97 -24.50
C GLN A 194 -11.06 4.91 -23.94
N LEU A 195 -10.13 4.27 -24.65
CA LEU A 195 -8.70 4.34 -24.36
C LEU A 195 -8.06 5.45 -25.18
N TRP A 196 -7.30 6.30 -24.50
CA TRP A 196 -6.65 7.47 -25.08
C TRP A 196 -5.15 7.46 -24.80
N ARG A 197 -4.42 8.19 -25.65
CA ARG A 197 -3.01 8.54 -25.47
C ARG A 197 -2.85 10.06 -25.45
N SER A 198 -1.93 10.58 -24.64
CA SER A 198 -1.54 11.99 -24.67
C SER A 198 -0.05 12.20 -24.44
N ASP A 199 0.59 13.05 -25.25
CA ASP A 199 1.94 13.56 -25.01
C ASP A 199 1.94 14.89 -24.23
N GLY A 200 0.77 15.39 -23.81
CA GLY A 200 0.56 16.68 -23.16
C GLY A 200 0.29 17.86 -24.09
N THR A 201 0.11 17.60 -25.38
CA THR A 201 -0.42 18.58 -26.34
C THR A 201 -1.82 18.19 -26.79
N ALA A 202 -2.62 19.17 -27.22
CA ALA A 202 -3.95 18.89 -27.78
C ALA A 202 -3.86 18.01 -29.03
N ALA A 203 -2.88 18.26 -29.91
CA ALA A 203 -2.69 17.48 -31.14
C ALA A 203 -2.22 16.04 -30.88
N GLY A 204 -1.39 15.83 -29.86
CA GLY A 204 -0.93 14.50 -29.44
C GLY A 204 -1.88 13.77 -28.50
N THR A 205 -3.05 14.35 -28.19
CA THR A 205 -4.10 13.72 -27.39
C THR A 205 -5.13 13.08 -28.31
N VAL A 206 -5.08 11.76 -28.43
CA VAL A 206 -5.84 11.01 -29.44
C VAL A 206 -6.47 9.75 -28.85
N GLN A 207 -7.66 9.42 -29.33
CA GLN A 207 -8.33 8.17 -29.00
C GLN A 207 -7.64 7.01 -29.72
N LEU A 208 -7.33 5.95 -29.00
CA LEU A 208 -6.78 4.72 -29.56
C LEU A 208 -7.88 3.74 -29.95
N LEU A 209 -8.86 3.55 -29.06
CA LEU A 209 -9.98 2.63 -29.27
C LEU A 209 -11.19 3.01 -28.41
N ASP A 210 -12.40 2.86 -28.96
CA ASP A 210 -13.66 2.94 -28.21
C ASP A 210 -14.11 1.52 -27.86
N PHE A 211 -14.36 1.26 -26.57
CA PHE A 211 -14.82 -0.03 -26.07
C PHE A 211 -16.34 -0.09 -25.89
N GLY A 212 -17.09 0.93 -26.32
CA GLY A 212 -18.53 1.00 -26.14
C GLY A 212 -18.90 1.03 -24.66
N ARG A 213 -19.90 0.23 -24.28
CA ARG A 213 -20.41 0.18 -22.90
C ARG A 213 -19.54 -0.64 -21.94
N LEU A 214 -18.40 -1.16 -22.39
CA LEU A 214 -17.45 -1.82 -21.50
C LEU A 214 -16.83 -0.81 -20.52
N THR A 215 -16.25 -1.30 -19.43
CA THR A 215 -15.47 -0.51 -18.47
C THR A 215 -13.99 -0.87 -18.59
N GLY A 216 -13.13 0.12 -18.38
CA GLY A 216 -11.68 -0.09 -18.30
C GLY A 216 -11.30 -0.67 -16.95
N GLY A 217 -10.65 -1.82 -16.96
CA GLY A 217 -10.22 -2.54 -15.77
C GLY A 217 -8.76 -2.27 -15.38
N PRO A 218 -8.26 -2.98 -14.35
CA PRO A 218 -6.87 -2.90 -13.93
C PRO A 218 -5.92 -3.35 -15.06
N GLY A 219 -4.66 -2.91 -14.97
CA GLY A 219 -3.63 -3.30 -15.92
C GLY A 219 -2.22 -2.89 -15.47
N VAL A 220 -1.22 -3.42 -16.16
CA VAL A 220 0.20 -3.16 -15.87
C VAL A 220 0.96 -2.80 -17.15
N VAL A 221 2.07 -2.07 -17.00
CA VAL A 221 3.04 -1.83 -18.08
C VAL A 221 4.19 -2.81 -17.96
N LEU A 222 4.48 -3.53 -19.04
CA LEU A 222 5.60 -4.43 -19.25
C LEU A 222 6.75 -3.64 -19.93
N PRO A 223 7.75 -3.14 -19.17
CA PRO A 223 8.65 -2.11 -19.66
C PRO A 223 9.56 -2.54 -20.80
N ALA A 224 10.12 -3.76 -20.77
CA ALA A 224 11.06 -4.17 -21.80
C ALA A 224 10.36 -4.35 -23.16
N SER A 225 9.09 -4.74 -23.15
CA SER A 225 8.27 -4.81 -24.37
C SER A 225 7.63 -3.49 -24.77
N GLY A 226 7.52 -2.52 -23.85
CA GLY A 226 6.79 -1.27 -24.08
C GLY A 226 5.29 -1.48 -24.25
N ILE A 227 4.73 -2.53 -23.63
CA ILE A 227 3.31 -2.90 -23.77
C ILE A 227 2.59 -2.67 -22.45
N ARG A 228 1.41 -2.05 -22.52
CA ARG A 228 0.43 -2.08 -21.44
C ARG A 228 -0.55 -3.23 -21.67
N VAL A 229 -0.73 -4.06 -20.67
CA VAL A 229 -1.73 -5.13 -20.65
C VAL A 229 -2.81 -4.76 -19.64
N PHE A 230 -4.08 -4.87 -20.01
CA PHE A 230 -5.20 -4.41 -19.18
C PHE A 230 -6.48 -5.18 -19.48
N PHE A 231 -7.44 -5.06 -18.56
CA PHE A 231 -8.75 -5.68 -18.72
C PHE A 231 -9.82 -4.69 -19.17
N THR A 232 -10.87 -5.22 -19.77
CA THR A 232 -12.16 -4.56 -19.94
C THR A 232 -13.28 -5.51 -19.55
N ASP A 233 -14.37 -5.02 -18.99
CA ASP A 233 -15.56 -5.81 -18.62
C ASP A 233 -16.85 -5.16 -19.12
N ASP A 234 -17.94 -5.93 -19.32
CA ASP A 234 -19.28 -5.38 -19.60
C ASP A 234 -20.20 -5.40 -18.37
N PHE A 235 -19.69 -5.77 -17.20
CA PHE A 235 -20.46 -6.10 -15.98
C PHE A 235 -21.56 -7.16 -16.15
N GLU A 236 -21.70 -7.78 -17.33
CA GLU A 236 -22.82 -8.67 -17.64
C GLU A 236 -22.37 -10.11 -17.90
N GLU A 237 -21.39 -10.31 -18.80
CA GLU A 237 -21.08 -11.63 -19.36
C GLU A 237 -19.60 -11.89 -19.63
N THR A 238 -18.73 -10.87 -19.67
CA THR A 238 -17.32 -11.12 -20.01
C THR A 238 -16.30 -10.14 -19.46
N VAL A 239 -15.14 -10.70 -19.17
CA VAL A 239 -13.87 -10.00 -18.97
C VAL A 239 -12.97 -10.32 -20.16
N ARG A 240 -12.44 -9.28 -20.78
CA ARG A 240 -11.51 -9.37 -21.92
C ARG A 240 -10.15 -8.79 -21.53
N LEU A 241 -9.10 -9.49 -21.90
CA LEU A 241 -7.72 -9.06 -21.75
C LEU A 241 -7.23 -8.47 -23.05
N TRP A 242 -6.68 -7.27 -22.96
CA TRP A 242 -6.18 -6.48 -24.07
C TRP A 242 -4.73 -6.10 -23.86
N ARG A 243 -4.06 -5.74 -24.95
CA ARG A 243 -2.79 -5.04 -24.93
C ARG A 243 -2.84 -3.76 -25.74
N THR A 244 -1.93 -2.84 -25.46
CA THR A 244 -1.62 -1.68 -26.30
C THR A 244 -0.14 -1.33 -26.20
N ASP A 245 0.46 -0.90 -27.31
CA ASP A 245 1.78 -0.25 -27.36
C ASP A 245 1.67 1.29 -27.36
N GLY A 246 0.46 1.82 -27.18
CA GLY A 246 0.14 3.25 -27.28
C GLY A 246 -0.33 3.68 -28.67
N THR A 247 -0.47 2.77 -29.63
CA THR A 247 -1.05 3.05 -30.95
C THR A 247 -2.41 2.37 -31.11
N ALA A 248 -3.25 2.90 -32.01
CA ALA A 248 -4.54 2.27 -32.33
C ALA A 248 -4.33 0.86 -32.93
N ALA A 249 -3.34 0.70 -33.82
CA ALA A 249 -3.03 -0.58 -34.46
C ALA A 249 -2.47 -1.63 -33.50
N GLY A 250 -1.67 -1.22 -32.51
CA GLY A 250 -1.15 -2.10 -31.46
C GLY A 250 -2.13 -2.36 -30.31
N THR A 251 -3.31 -1.72 -30.32
CA THR A 251 -4.38 -1.97 -29.35
C THR A 251 -5.23 -3.16 -29.79
N VAL A 252 -4.96 -4.34 -29.24
CA VAL A 252 -5.58 -5.59 -29.69
C VAL A 252 -5.99 -6.48 -28.52
N GLN A 253 -7.06 -7.25 -28.72
CA GLN A 253 -7.52 -8.23 -27.74
C GLN A 253 -6.57 -9.42 -27.72
N LEU A 254 -6.13 -9.82 -26.52
CA LEU A 254 -5.35 -11.03 -26.32
C LEU A 254 -6.24 -12.24 -26.11
N LYS A 255 -7.28 -12.08 -25.27
CA LYS A 255 -8.16 -13.18 -24.88
C LYS A 255 -9.50 -12.67 -24.35
N ASP A 256 -10.57 -13.35 -24.73
CA ASP A 256 -11.89 -13.23 -24.11
C ASP A 256 -12.04 -14.41 -23.13
N PHE A 257 -12.38 -14.12 -21.88
CA PHE A 257 -12.53 -15.16 -20.85
C PHE A 257 -13.96 -15.68 -20.71
N GLY A 258 -14.95 -15.06 -21.38
CA GLY A 258 -16.35 -15.48 -21.42
C GLY A 258 -16.84 -15.99 -20.08
N ILE A 259 -16.93 -15.09 -19.09
CA ILE A 259 -17.22 -15.46 -17.70
C ILE A 259 -18.74 -15.53 -17.52
N PRO A 260 -19.35 -16.73 -17.53
CA PRO A 260 -20.80 -16.85 -17.59
C PRO A 260 -21.42 -16.56 -16.22
N GLY A 261 -22.36 -15.62 -16.17
CA GLY A 261 -23.21 -15.38 -15.01
C GLY A 261 -23.26 -13.91 -14.60
N ARG A 262 -24.49 -13.37 -14.51
CA ARG A 262 -24.75 -12.04 -13.95
C ARG A 262 -24.07 -11.94 -12.58
N TYR A 263 -23.05 -11.09 -12.48
CA TYR A 263 -22.47 -10.61 -11.22
C TYR A 263 -21.56 -11.53 -10.38
N GLN A 264 -20.76 -12.44 -10.94
CA GLN A 264 -19.73 -13.16 -10.10
C GLN A 264 -18.34 -13.34 -10.75
N GLY A 265 -18.08 -12.68 -11.88
CA GLY A 265 -16.76 -12.61 -12.50
C GLY A 265 -15.92 -11.46 -11.96
N THR A 266 -14.80 -11.69 -11.26
CA THR A 266 -13.94 -10.59 -10.75
C THR A 266 -12.47 -10.80 -11.09
N ILE A 267 -11.73 -9.68 -11.02
CA ILE A 267 -10.26 -9.65 -11.12
C ILE A 267 -9.72 -9.13 -9.78
N PRO A 268 -9.58 -10.00 -8.77
CA PRO A 268 -9.22 -9.56 -7.42
C PRO A 268 -7.90 -8.81 -7.36
N TRP A 269 -6.92 -9.23 -8.15
CA TRP A 269 -5.68 -8.48 -8.31
C TRP A 269 -4.96 -8.76 -9.63
N THR A 270 -4.15 -7.79 -10.03
CA THR A 270 -3.13 -7.91 -11.07
C THR A 270 -1.80 -7.49 -10.48
N LEU A 271 -0.72 -8.13 -10.92
CA LEU A 271 0.63 -7.87 -10.42
C LEU A 271 1.62 -8.06 -11.57
N ARG A 272 2.56 -7.12 -11.70
CA ARG A 272 3.71 -7.32 -12.57
C ARG A 272 4.77 -8.15 -11.86
N LEU A 273 5.19 -9.26 -12.46
CA LEU A 273 6.33 -10.08 -12.04
C LEU A 273 7.30 -10.19 -13.22
N GLY A 274 8.39 -9.41 -13.17
CA GLY A 274 9.29 -9.25 -14.32
C GLY A 274 8.56 -8.70 -15.54
N GLU A 275 8.80 -9.28 -16.72
CA GLU A 275 8.13 -8.94 -17.98
C GLU A 275 6.83 -9.73 -18.18
N SER A 276 6.07 -9.92 -17.10
CA SER A 276 4.78 -10.60 -17.16
C SER A 276 3.80 -10.01 -16.16
N MET A 277 2.53 -10.09 -16.49
CA MET A 277 1.43 -9.87 -15.57
C MET A 277 0.95 -11.21 -15.04
N LEU A 278 0.91 -11.35 -13.72
CA LEU A 278 0.10 -12.34 -13.03
C LEU A 278 -1.24 -11.71 -12.67
N PHE A 279 -2.31 -12.48 -12.78
CA PHE A 279 -3.64 -12.01 -12.42
C PHE A 279 -4.52 -13.18 -11.99
N THR A 280 -5.50 -12.86 -11.15
CA THR A 280 -6.54 -13.81 -10.74
C THR A 280 -7.84 -13.53 -11.46
N LEU A 281 -8.53 -14.61 -11.84
CA LEU A 281 -9.90 -14.57 -12.31
C LEU A 281 -10.73 -15.46 -11.39
N GLN A 282 -11.86 -14.93 -10.94
CA GLN A 282 -12.85 -15.67 -10.16
C GLN A 282 -14.15 -15.72 -10.93
N ASP A 283 -14.80 -16.89 -10.93
CA ASP A 283 -16.16 -17.05 -11.41
C ASP A 283 -16.82 -18.31 -10.84
N THR A 284 -18.15 -18.36 -10.85
CA THR A 284 -18.94 -19.47 -10.28
C THR A 284 -18.70 -20.82 -10.94
N VAL A 285 -18.31 -20.80 -12.20
CA VAL A 285 -18.20 -22.02 -13.01
C VAL A 285 -16.83 -22.66 -12.80
N ASN A 286 -15.78 -21.83 -12.74
CA ASN A 286 -14.38 -22.28 -12.75
C ASN A 286 -13.66 -22.02 -11.41
N GLY A 287 -14.29 -21.34 -10.46
CA GLY A 287 -13.68 -20.95 -9.19
C GLY A 287 -12.56 -19.92 -9.37
N THR A 288 -11.62 -19.90 -8.41
CA THR A 288 -10.49 -18.97 -8.42
C THR A 288 -9.31 -19.53 -9.21
N ARG A 289 -8.84 -18.80 -10.22
CA ARG A 289 -7.78 -19.21 -11.15
C ARG A 289 -6.67 -18.17 -11.22
N LEU A 290 -5.42 -18.61 -11.09
CA LEU A 290 -4.22 -17.80 -11.32
C LEU A 290 -3.74 -17.97 -12.76
N TRP A 291 -3.54 -16.85 -13.45
CA TRP A 291 -3.08 -16.78 -14.83
C TRP A 291 -1.78 -15.98 -14.94
N ARG A 292 -1.10 -16.16 -16.07
CA ARG A 292 0.05 -15.36 -16.50
C ARG A 292 -0.12 -14.90 -17.94
N THR A 293 0.39 -13.71 -18.24
CA THR A 293 0.57 -13.20 -19.60
C THR A 293 1.86 -12.39 -19.71
N ASP A 294 2.55 -12.48 -20.84
CA ASP A 294 3.67 -11.63 -21.22
C ASP A 294 3.25 -10.55 -22.24
N GLY A 295 1.93 -10.36 -22.42
CA GLY A 295 1.38 -9.47 -23.44
C GLY A 295 1.20 -10.13 -24.81
N THR A 296 1.42 -11.43 -24.96
CA THR A 296 1.11 -12.18 -26.18
C THR A 296 -0.04 -13.16 -25.97
N THR A 297 -0.74 -13.53 -27.05
CA THR A 297 -1.81 -14.55 -26.98
C THR A 297 -1.25 -15.90 -26.54
N GLU A 298 -0.08 -16.31 -27.06
CA GLU A 298 0.58 -17.57 -26.70
C GLU A 298 1.07 -17.59 -25.25
N GLY A 299 1.62 -16.49 -24.76
CA GLY A 299 2.07 -16.35 -23.37
C GLY A 299 0.95 -16.18 -22.35
N THR A 300 -0.30 -16.01 -22.81
CA THR A 300 -1.50 -15.89 -21.96
C THR A 300 -2.07 -17.26 -21.60
N ARG A 301 -1.69 -17.79 -20.43
CA ARG A 301 -2.03 -19.15 -20.01
C ARG A 301 -2.41 -19.26 -18.54
N LEU A 302 -3.24 -20.24 -18.23
CA LEU A 302 -3.61 -20.61 -16.88
C LEU A 302 -2.37 -21.20 -16.21
N LEU A 303 -2.04 -20.72 -15.00
CA LEU A 303 -1.01 -21.35 -14.17
C LEU A 303 -1.62 -22.41 -13.27
N LYS A 304 -2.68 -22.07 -12.55
CA LYS A 304 -3.27 -22.98 -11.57
C LYS A 304 -4.70 -22.57 -11.18
N ARG A 305 -5.54 -23.55 -10.88
CA ARG A 305 -6.78 -23.34 -10.11
C ARG A 305 -6.41 -23.34 -8.62
N LEU A 306 -6.71 -22.24 -7.92
CA LEU A 306 -6.36 -22.05 -6.52
C LEU A 306 -7.44 -22.62 -5.60
N ASP A 307 -8.70 -22.33 -5.91
CA ASP A 307 -9.86 -22.75 -5.12
C ASP A 307 -11.03 -23.14 -6.05
N ALA A 308 -11.93 -23.99 -5.55
CA ALA A 308 -13.17 -24.33 -6.22
C ALA A 308 -14.24 -23.20 -6.16
N SER A 309 -14.22 -22.34 -5.14
CA SER A 309 -15.20 -21.27 -4.92
C SER A 309 -14.85 -19.96 -5.64
N ALA A 310 -15.90 -19.20 -5.97
CA ALA A 310 -15.83 -17.83 -6.49
C ALA A 310 -15.86 -16.78 -5.36
N ASP A 311 -16.35 -17.14 -4.18
CA ASP A 311 -16.55 -16.24 -3.03
C ASP A 311 -15.34 -16.25 -2.09
N VAL A 312 -14.16 -16.07 -2.67
CA VAL A 312 -12.89 -16.05 -1.93
C VAL A 312 -12.35 -14.62 -1.90
N ALA A 313 -11.99 -14.12 -0.72
CA ALA A 313 -11.22 -12.89 -0.60
C ALA A 313 -9.74 -13.16 -0.90
N LEU A 314 -9.20 -12.52 -1.95
CA LEU A 314 -7.77 -12.44 -2.20
C LEU A 314 -7.23 -11.10 -1.75
N PHE A 315 -6.20 -11.13 -0.93
CA PHE A 315 -5.51 -9.92 -0.48
C PHE A 315 -4.32 -9.61 -1.41
N PRO A 316 -3.94 -8.33 -1.53
CA PRO A 316 -2.86 -7.92 -2.42
C PRO A 316 -1.58 -8.76 -2.22
N PRO A 317 -0.98 -9.27 -3.29
CA PRO A 317 0.22 -10.08 -3.20
C PRO A 317 1.44 -9.26 -2.77
N GLN A 318 2.38 -9.91 -2.09
CA GLN A 318 3.72 -9.37 -1.84
C GLN A 318 4.74 -10.07 -2.74
N VAL A 319 5.72 -9.32 -3.26
CA VAL A 319 6.77 -9.86 -4.12
C VAL A 319 8.12 -9.76 -3.41
N VAL A 320 8.81 -10.88 -3.28
CA VAL A 320 10.15 -10.98 -2.71
C VAL A 320 11.00 -11.91 -3.57
N ASP A 321 12.08 -11.36 -4.11
CA ASP A 321 13.09 -12.10 -4.89
C ASP A 321 12.49 -12.98 -6.01
N GLY A 322 11.51 -12.42 -6.73
CA GLY A 322 10.79 -13.11 -7.82
C GLY A 322 9.72 -14.10 -7.36
N THR A 323 9.55 -14.31 -6.06
CA THR A 323 8.46 -15.09 -5.47
C THR A 323 7.34 -14.16 -5.04
N VAL A 324 6.11 -14.51 -5.41
CA VAL A 324 4.90 -13.84 -4.98
C VAL A 324 4.26 -14.66 -3.87
N VAL A 325 3.93 -14.03 -2.75
CA VAL A 325 3.20 -14.63 -1.62
C VAL A 325 1.89 -13.89 -1.44
N PHE A 326 0.80 -14.63 -1.29
CA PHE A 326 -0.54 -14.06 -1.17
C PHE A 326 -1.44 -14.97 -0.33
N THR A 327 -2.59 -14.45 0.06
CA THR A 327 -3.58 -15.21 0.83
C THR A 327 -4.91 -15.32 0.12
N VAL A 328 -5.59 -16.42 0.41
CA VAL A 328 -6.86 -16.85 -0.15
C VAL A 328 -7.75 -17.19 1.04
N THR A 329 -8.86 -16.48 1.23
CA THR A 329 -9.82 -16.78 2.30
C THR A 329 -11.14 -17.19 1.68
N ASP A 330 -11.57 -18.43 1.88
CA ASP A 330 -12.85 -18.96 1.40
C ASP A 330 -14.03 -18.57 2.32
N GLU A 331 -15.24 -19.11 2.09
CA GLU A 331 -16.37 -18.98 3.02
C GLU A 331 -16.18 -19.81 4.30
N GLY A 332 -15.24 -20.76 4.29
CA GLY A 332 -14.87 -21.58 5.43
C GLY A 332 -14.14 -20.83 6.56
N PRO A 333 -13.66 -21.54 7.58
CA PRO A 333 -12.98 -20.94 8.72
C PRO A 333 -11.51 -20.57 8.42
N SER A 334 -11.02 -20.77 7.20
CA SER A 334 -9.57 -20.77 6.91
C SER A 334 -9.07 -19.61 6.04
N LEU A 335 -7.91 -19.07 6.43
CA LEU A 335 -7.03 -18.29 5.57
C LEU A 335 -5.95 -19.22 5.02
N GLU A 336 -5.86 -19.38 3.72
CA GLU A 336 -4.78 -20.11 3.06
C GLU A 336 -3.63 -19.18 2.67
N VAL A 337 -2.40 -19.64 2.82
CA VAL A 337 -1.20 -18.93 2.37
C VAL A 337 -0.61 -19.64 1.16
N TRP A 338 -0.42 -18.91 0.07
CA TRP A 338 0.06 -19.41 -1.20
C TRP A 338 1.34 -18.70 -1.62
N LYS A 339 2.13 -19.39 -2.44
CA LYS A 339 3.24 -18.79 -3.18
C LYS A 339 3.17 -19.11 -4.68
N THR A 340 3.81 -18.29 -5.50
CA THR A 340 4.08 -18.55 -6.92
C THR A 340 5.35 -17.83 -7.38
N ASP A 341 6.12 -18.45 -8.27
CA ASP A 341 7.21 -17.81 -9.02
C ASP A 341 6.77 -17.41 -10.45
N GLY A 342 5.47 -17.49 -10.74
CA GLY A 342 4.91 -17.30 -12.07
C GLY A 342 4.90 -18.56 -12.94
N THR A 343 5.29 -19.72 -12.41
CA THR A 343 5.14 -21.02 -13.06
C THR A 343 4.08 -21.88 -12.36
N GLU A 344 3.51 -22.85 -13.09
CA GLU A 344 2.56 -23.82 -12.50
C GLU A 344 3.21 -24.64 -11.37
N ALA A 345 4.43 -25.14 -11.59
CA ALA A 345 5.17 -25.95 -10.61
C ALA A 345 5.54 -25.16 -9.35
N GLY A 346 5.90 -23.88 -9.49
CA GLY A 346 6.20 -23.00 -8.37
C GLY A 346 4.97 -22.43 -7.66
N THR A 347 3.75 -22.67 -8.17
CA THR A 347 2.50 -22.23 -7.55
C THR A 347 1.99 -23.25 -6.55
N LEU A 348 2.16 -22.98 -5.25
CA LEU A 348 1.91 -23.94 -4.16
C LEU A 348 1.15 -23.28 -3.01
N ARG A 349 0.19 -24.01 -2.43
CA ARG A 349 -0.36 -23.70 -1.11
C ARG A 349 0.67 -24.15 -0.07
N LEU A 350 1.08 -23.23 0.80
CA LEU A 350 2.04 -23.51 1.86
C LEU A 350 1.34 -24.15 3.07
N ASP A 351 0.28 -23.51 3.58
CA ASP A 351 -0.52 -24.00 4.70
C ASP A 351 -1.84 -23.19 4.78
N ALA A 352 -2.67 -23.44 5.81
CA ALA A 352 -3.79 -22.60 6.21
C ALA A 352 -3.78 -22.27 7.71
N PHE A 353 -4.47 -21.18 8.05
CA PHE A 353 -4.69 -20.65 9.39
C PHE A 353 -6.19 -20.42 9.61
N GLY A 354 -6.59 -20.07 10.83
CA GLY A 354 -7.92 -19.51 11.06
C GLY A 354 -8.09 -18.16 10.36
N ARG A 355 -9.34 -17.70 10.22
CA ARG A 355 -9.69 -16.41 9.57
C ARG A 355 -9.06 -15.17 10.19
N ASP A 356 -8.59 -15.27 11.42
CA ASP A 356 -7.88 -14.21 12.12
C ASP A 356 -6.40 -14.10 11.70
N GLY A 357 -5.92 -14.99 10.83
CA GLY A 357 -4.58 -14.95 10.26
C GLY A 357 -4.35 -13.69 9.41
N GLN A 358 -3.17 -13.09 9.56
CA GLN A 358 -2.74 -11.91 8.80
C GLN A 358 -1.33 -12.15 8.24
N LEU A 359 -1.20 -12.16 6.91
CA LEU A 359 0.10 -12.26 6.25
C LEU A 359 0.88 -10.97 6.51
N LEU A 360 2.02 -11.11 7.19
CA LEU A 360 2.91 -10.01 7.50
C LEU A 360 3.85 -9.72 6.32
N GLY A 361 4.40 -10.79 5.75
CA GLY A 361 5.24 -10.73 4.56
C GLY A 361 6.26 -11.85 4.51
N VAL A 362 7.42 -11.60 3.90
CA VAL A 362 8.51 -12.58 3.81
C VAL A 362 9.75 -12.07 4.52
N ALA A 363 10.23 -12.87 5.47
CA ALA A 363 11.49 -12.67 6.18
C ALA A 363 12.41 -13.87 5.94
N GLY A 364 13.59 -13.62 5.40
CA GLY A 364 14.47 -14.68 4.88
C GLY A 364 13.75 -15.58 3.88
N GLY A 365 13.88 -16.91 4.06
CA GLY A 365 13.23 -17.92 3.23
C GLY A 365 11.81 -18.31 3.67
N PHE A 366 11.12 -17.46 4.45
CA PHE A 366 9.84 -17.81 5.07
C PHE A 366 8.76 -16.76 4.86
N ALA A 367 7.54 -17.21 4.57
CA ALA A 367 6.35 -16.38 4.75
C ALA A 367 6.04 -16.27 6.25
N THR A 368 5.68 -15.09 6.72
CA THR A 368 5.45 -14.78 8.13
C THR A 368 4.00 -14.38 8.34
N VAL A 369 3.32 -15.02 9.30
CA VAL A 369 1.88 -14.85 9.55
C VAL A 369 1.63 -14.57 11.02
N LEU A 370 0.74 -13.62 11.31
CA LEU A 370 0.22 -13.37 12.64
C LEU A 370 -1.12 -14.06 12.81
N THR A 371 -1.35 -14.72 13.93
CA THR A 371 -2.70 -15.13 14.36
C THR A 371 -2.99 -14.57 15.75
N ARG A 372 -4.24 -14.58 16.15
CA ARG A 372 -4.66 -14.23 17.50
C ARG A 372 -4.82 -15.49 18.34
N THR A 373 -4.46 -15.40 19.61
CA THR A 373 -4.68 -16.47 20.58
C THR A 373 -6.03 -16.26 21.29
N GLU A 374 -6.55 -17.30 21.95
CA GLU A 374 -7.83 -17.23 22.67
C GLU A 374 -7.84 -16.14 23.76
N ASP A 375 -6.70 -15.92 24.40
CA ASP A 375 -6.44 -14.90 25.41
C ASP A 375 -6.01 -13.54 24.83
N ARG A 376 -6.31 -13.28 23.54
CA ARG A 376 -6.12 -11.99 22.86
C ARG A 376 -4.67 -11.51 22.77
N HIS A 377 -3.70 -12.42 22.76
CA HIS A 377 -2.33 -12.15 22.32
C HIS A 377 -2.18 -12.37 20.81
N THR A 378 -1.00 -12.06 20.28
CA THR A 378 -0.67 -12.35 18.87
C THR A 378 0.40 -13.42 18.82
N LYS A 379 0.19 -14.47 18.03
CA LYS A 379 1.20 -15.50 17.76
C LYS A 379 1.81 -15.26 16.38
N LEU A 380 3.14 -15.26 16.32
CA LEU A 380 3.91 -15.18 15.09
C LEU A 380 4.21 -16.59 14.60
N TRP A 381 3.99 -16.83 13.31
CA TRP A 381 4.27 -18.08 12.61
C TRP A 381 5.18 -17.83 11.43
N ARG A 382 5.95 -18.85 11.04
CA ARG A 382 6.73 -18.87 9.81
C ARG A 382 6.42 -20.11 8.98
N LEU A 383 6.42 -19.96 7.67
CA LEU A 383 6.19 -21.04 6.71
C LEU A 383 7.37 -21.08 5.73
N PRO A 384 8.09 -22.21 5.61
CA PRO A 384 9.18 -22.33 4.65
C PRO A 384 8.66 -22.11 3.22
N LEU A 385 9.25 -21.17 2.48
CA LEU A 385 8.90 -20.97 1.07
C LEU A 385 9.30 -22.19 0.22
N SER A 386 10.24 -23.01 0.68
CA SER A 386 10.57 -24.31 0.06
C SER A 386 9.47 -25.37 0.20
N GLY A 387 8.46 -25.13 1.04
CA GLY A 387 7.50 -26.13 1.50
C GLY A 387 7.96 -26.82 2.79
N GLY A 388 7.00 -27.41 3.51
CA GLY A 388 7.19 -27.99 4.84
C GLY A 388 6.11 -27.52 5.83
N PRO A 389 6.11 -28.02 7.08
CA PRO A 389 5.15 -27.59 8.09
C PRO A 389 5.38 -26.13 8.50
N LYS A 390 4.31 -25.42 8.85
CA LYS A 390 4.43 -24.13 9.55
C LYS A 390 5.00 -24.32 10.96
N GLU A 391 5.72 -23.31 11.42
CA GLU A 391 6.37 -23.31 12.74
C GLU A 391 5.92 -22.09 13.55
N GLY A 392 5.63 -22.30 14.83
CA GLY A 392 5.40 -21.20 15.76
C GLY A 392 6.72 -20.52 16.11
N VAL A 393 6.76 -19.19 16.02
CA VAL A 393 7.97 -18.40 16.28
C VAL A 393 7.96 -17.87 17.72
N THR A 394 6.98 -17.05 18.07
CA THR A 394 6.85 -16.46 19.40
C THR A 394 5.46 -15.89 19.63
N ILE A 395 5.14 -15.54 20.88
CA ILE A 395 3.92 -14.84 21.27
C ILE A 395 4.27 -13.38 21.62
N LEU A 396 3.58 -12.46 20.95
CA LEU A 396 3.66 -11.03 21.16
C LEU A 396 2.60 -10.65 22.20
N SER A 397 3.05 -10.23 23.39
CA SER A 397 2.16 -9.91 24.49
C SER A 397 1.19 -8.77 24.15
N ASN A 398 0.02 -8.80 24.79
CA ASN A 398 -0.99 -7.76 24.74
C ASN A 398 -1.20 -7.31 26.19
N PRO A 399 -0.65 -6.15 26.60
CA PRO A 399 -0.74 -5.69 27.99
C PRO A 399 -2.18 -5.31 28.39
N TYR A 400 -3.11 -5.30 27.45
CA TYR A 400 -4.51 -5.00 27.67
C TYR A 400 -5.40 -6.23 27.42
N ALA A 401 -4.85 -7.45 27.50
CA ALA A 401 -5.57 -8.69 27.23
C ALA A 401 -6.84 -8.87 28.08
N ASP A 402 -6.94 -8.25 29.25
CA ASP A 402 -8.16 -8.28 30.08
C ASP A 402 -9.32 -7.44 29.51
N ASP A 403 -9.03 -6.46 28.65
CA ASP A 403 -10.03 -5.63 28.00
C ASP A 403 -10.54 -6.30 26.71
N PRO A 404 -11.84 -6.64 26.62
CA PRO A 404 -12.40 -7.28 25.44
C PRO A 404 -12.33 -6.44 24.17
N LYS A 405 -12.12 -5.12 24.29
CA LYS A 405 -11.94 -4.23 23.14
C LYS A 405 -10.49 -4.13 22.68
N ALA A 406 -9.51 -4.61 23.44
CA ALA A 406 -8.10 -4.55 23.05
C ALA A 406 -7.72 -5.72 22.13
N VAL A 407 -8.40 -5.83 20.99
CA VAL A 407 -8.16 -6.91 20.03
C VAL A 407 -6.91 -6.56 19.20
N PRO A 408 -5.93 -7.48 19.08
CA PRO A 408 -4.79 -7.25 18.21
C PRO A 408 -5.17 -7.23 16.74
N GLY A 409 -4.59 -6.30 15.98
CA GLY A 409 -4.66 -6.26 14.52
C GLY A 409 -3.40 -5.68 13.89
N LEU A 410 -3.28 -5.80 12.57
CA LEU A 410 -2.18 -5.25 11.78
C LEU A 410 -2.62 -3.95 11.09
N ARG A 411 -1.86 -2.86 11.24
CA ARG A 411 -2.13 -1.57 10.57
C ARG A 411 -1.35 -1.43 9.27
N ASN A 412 -0.05 -1.67 9.33
CA ASN A 412 0.86 -1.63 8.18
C ASN A 412 2.14 -2.44 8.48
N ALA A 413 2.81 -2.89 7.41
CA ALA A 413 4.08 -3.58 7.48
C ALA A 413 4.97 -3.17 6.30
N VAL A 414 6.28 -3.11 6.54
CA VAL A 414 7.31 -2.77 5.55
C VAL A 414 8.49 -3.71 5.74
N ARG A 415 9.00 -4.24 4.63
CA ARG A 415 10.22 -5.04 4.61
C ARG A 415 11.44 -4.14 4.46
N VAL A 416 12.47 -4.38 5.27
CA VAL A 416 13.78 -3.72 5.17
C VAL A 416 14.85 -4.78 5.42
N GLU A 417 15.72 -5.01 4.43
CA GLU A 417 16.84 -5.97 4.49
C GLU A 417 16.50 -7.33 5.12
N GLY A 418 15.46 -8.00 4.61
CA GLY A 418 15.07 -9.33 5.10
C GLY A 418 14.35 -9.34 6.45
N ARG A 419 14.19 -8.18 7.12
CA ARG A 419 13.34 -8.00 8.29
C ARG A 419 12.00 -7.39 7.89
N ILE A 420 10.98 -7.60 8.70
CA ILE A 420 9.68 -6.96 8.57
C ILE A 420 9.44 -6.09 9.80
N TYR A 421 9.20 -4.81 9.54
CA TYR A 421 8.75 -3.84 10.53
C TYR A 421 7.25 -3.68 10.39
N PHE A 422 6.51 -3.69 11.49
CA PHE A 422 5.05 -3.63 11.44
C PHE A 422 4.44 -2.89 12.62
N ALA A 423 3.39 -2.12 12.34
CA ALA A 423 2.58 -1.52 13.38
C ALA A 423 1.39 -2.42 13.71
N ARG A 424 1.31 -2.83 14.98
CA ARG A 424 0.19 -3.61 15.50
C ARG A 424 -0.74 -2.70 16.30
N THR A 425 -2.03 -2.80 16.03
CA THR A 425 -3.08 -2.12 16.79
C THR A 425 -3.53 -3.01 17.94
N LEU A 426 -3.84 -2.41 19.08
CA LEU A 426 -4.52 -3.06 20.20
C LEU A 426 -5.82 -2.31 20.45
N GLY A 427 -6.92 -2.74 19.84
CA GLY A 427 -8.17 -1.99 19.88
C GLY A 427 -9.31 -2.58 19.06
N ALA A 428 -10.49 -1.98 19.19
CA ALA A 428 -11.64 -2.37 18.40
C ALA A 428 -11.48 -1.86 16.96
N THR A 429 -12.02 -2.58 15.99
CA THR A 429 -11.89 -2.27 14.55
C THR A 429 -12.54 -0.96 14.10
N VAL A 430 -13.38 -0.34 14.93
CA VAL A 430 -14.20 0.85 14.57
C VAL A 430 -14.02 2.01 15.58
N GLN A 431 -13.05 1.89 16.49
CA GLN A 431 -12.75 2.94 17.46
C GLN A 431 -11.24 3.18 17.45
N THR A 432 -10.82 4.40 17.82
CA THR A 432 -9.40 4.71 18.01
C THR A 432 -8.74 3.62 18.86
N PRO A 433 -7.71 2.93 18.35
CA PRO A 433 -7.05 1.86 19.09
C PRO A 433 -6.55 2.36 20.43
N ARG A 434 -6.53 1.46 21.42
CA ARG A 434 -6.03 1.77 22.76
C ARG A 434 -4.54 2.11 22.70
N ASP A 435 -3.80 1.32 21.94
CA ASP A 435 -2.39 1.53 21.60
C ASP A 435 -2.11 1.07 20.17
N VAL A 436 -1.02 1.61 19.61
CA VAL A 436 -0.41 1.16 18.36
C VAL A 436 1.09 1.05 18.62
N ASP A 437 1.64 -0.15 18.44
CA ASP A 437 3.04 -0.44 18.71
C ASP A 437 3.80 -0.87 17.45
N LEU A 438 5.10 -0.51 17.39
CA LEU A 438 6.00 -0.89 16.32
C LEU A 438 6.83 -2.08 16.75
N TRP A 439 6.85 -3.10 15.89
CA TRP A 439 7.63 -4.33 16.06
C TRP A 439 8.54 -4.54 14.86
N VAL A 440 9.60 -5.32 15.08
CA VAL A 440 10.45 -5.88 14.02
C VAL A 440 10.56 -7.40 14.21
N THR A 441 10.68 -8.12 13.09
CA THR A 441 10.97 -9.55 13.07
C THR A 441 11.81 -9.92 11.84
N ASP A 442 12.72 -10.87 12.00
CA ASP A 442 13.41 -11.58 10.90
C ASP A 442 12.82 -12.98 10.66
N GLY A 443 11.66 -13.28 11.28
CA GLY A 443 11.03 -14.59 11.27
C GLY A 443 11.54 -15.55 12.35
N THR A 444 12.42 -15.11 13.26
CA THR A 444 12.89 -15.91 14.41
C THR A 444 12.43 -15.31 15.74
N ALA A 445 12.44 -16.11 16.82
CA ALA A 445 12.04 -15.62 18.14
C ALA A 445 13.00 -14.54 18.66
N GLU A 446 14.31 -14.73 18.47
CA GLU A 446 15.37 -13.81 18.93
C GLU A 446 15.39 -12.49 18.14
N GLY A 447 15.09 -12.55 16.84
CA GLY A 447 14.97 -11.39 15.97
C GLY A 447 13.62 -10.68 16.06
N THR A 448 12.67 -11.19 16.85
CA THR A 448 11.36 -10.57 17.05
C THR A 448 11.31 -9.75 18.32
N ARG A 449 11.04 -8.44 18.22
CA ARG A 449 10.97 -7.54 19.38
C ARG A 449 10.14 -6.29 19.12
N ARG A 450 9.61 -5.70 20.20
CA ARG A 450 8.95 -4.40 20.18
C ARG A 450 10.00 -3.31 20.16
N LEU A 451 9.83 -2.33 19.27
CA LEU A 451 10.73 -1.18 19.14
C LEU A 451 10.13 0.08 19.77
N SER A 452 8.81 0.28 19.63
CA SER A 452 8.15 1.46 20.17
C SER A 452 6.71 1.17 20.59
N SER A 453 6.25 1.89 21.62
CA SER A 453 4.83 2.14 21.90
C SER A 453 4.42 3.51 21.31
N GLY A 454 3.13 3.82 21.27
CA GLY A 454 2.68 5.20 21.01
C GLY A 454 2.91 5.69 19.58
N LEU A 455 2.75 4.80 18.60
CA LEU A 455 2.48 5.23 17.23
C LEU A 455 1.13 5.97 17.20
N THR A 456 0.88 6.70 16.12
CA THR A 456 -0.32 7.53 15.99
C THR A 456 -1.56 6.65 16.04
N ARG A 457 -2.45 6.98 16.98
CA ARG A 457 -3.68 6.21 17.25
C ARG A 457 -4.86 6.62 16.35
N PRO A 458 -5.17 7.93 16.17
CA PRO A 458 -6.31 8.35 15.36
C PRO A 458 -6.33 7.74 13.96
N ASP A 459 -7.52 7.56 13.38
CA ASP A 459 -7.68 7.00 12.04
C ASP A 459 -7.51 8.03 10.91
N VAL A 460 -7.32 9.31 11.29
CA VAL A 460 -7.10 10.42 10.34
C VAL A 460 -5.65 10.43 9.86
N PHE A 461 -4.69 10.03 10.70
CA PHE A 461 -3.27 10.00 10.40
C PHE A 461 -2.65 8.71 10.90
N HIS A 462 -2.01 7.96 10.00
CA HIS A 462 -1.26 6.77 10.37
C HIS A 462 0.22 7.11 10.37
N SER A 463 0.97 6.52 11.31
CA SER A 463 2.41 6.65 11.32
C SER A 463 3.01 6.02 10.05
N PRO A 464 3.69 6.81 9.18
CA PRO A 464 4.36 6.25 8.03
C PRO A 464 5.50 5.34 8.50
N LEU A 465 5.72 4.25 7.76
CA LEU A 465 6.90 3.40 7.85
C LEU A 465 7.59 3.50 6.49
N MET A 466 8.82 4.00 6.45
CA MET A 466 9.58 4.16 5.22
C MET A 466 10.92 3.43 5.34
N ALA A 467 11.17 2.48 4.43
CA ALA A 467 12.48 1.86 4.28
C ALA A 467 13.47 2.87 3.71
N LEU A 468 14.68 2.90 4.27
CA LEU A 468 15.81 3.67 3.78
C LEU A 468 16.80 2.76 3.04
N ASP A 469 17.59 3.33 2.11
CA ASP A 469 18.57 2.56 1.32
C ASP A 469 19.66 1.92 2.18
N SER A 470 19.89 2.46 3.37
CA SER A 470 20.83 1.98 4.37
C SER A 470 20.41 0.71 5.12
N GLY A 471 19.20 0.22 4.86
CA GLY A 471 18.63 -0.89 5.61
C GLY A 471 17.96 -0.50 6.94
N ARG A 472 17.79 0.81 7.19
CA ARG A 472 17.04 1.31 8.35
C ARG A 472 15.60 1.68 8.01
N LEU A 473 14.79 1.88 9.05
CA LEU A 473 13.42 2.34 8.93
C LEU A 473 13.26 3.73 9.53
N LEU A 474 12.67 4.65 8.75
CA LEU A 474 12.17 5.94 9.22
C LEU A 474 10.68 5.83 9.56
N PHE A 475 10.26 6.33 10.71
CA PHE A 475 8.86 6.33 11.14
C PHE A 475 8.49 7.54 11.99
N SER A 476 7.19 7.79 12.15
CA SER A 476 6.70 8.77 13.13
C SER A 476 6.18 8.06 14.38
N ALA A 477 6.49 8.55 15.57
CA ALA A 477 5.86 8.10 16.80
C ALA A 477 5.96 9.18 17.88
N LYS A 478 4.99 9.21 18.80
CA LYS A 478 5.01 10.14 19.96
C LYS A 478 5.25 11.62 19.56
N GLY A 479 4.77 12.03 18.37
CA GLY A 479 4.93 13.38 17.84
C GLY A 479 6.32 13.75 17.29
N ASN A 480 7.19 12.76 17.04
CA ASN A 480 8.53 12.97 16.48
C ASN A 480 8.78 12.04 15.28
N VAL A 481 9.83 12.34 14.52
CA VAL A 481 10.43 11.44 13.52
C VAL A 481 11.51 10.60 14.20
N TRP A 482 11.53 9.32 13.90
CA TRP A 482 12.42 8.31 14.47
C TRP A 482 13.09 7.49 13.39
N ILE A 483 14.30 7.04 13.67
CA ILE A 483 14.99 6.01 12.90
C ILE A 483 15.19 4.75 13.74
N THR A 484 15.28 3.59 13.08
CA THR A 484 15.66 2.33 13.72
C THR A 484 16.42 1.43 12.75
N ASP A 485 17.41 0.71 13.27
CA ASP A 485 18.09 -0.42 12.63
C ASP A 485 17.49 -1.79 13.03
N GLY A 486 16.40 -1.79 13.78
CA GLY A 486 15.76 -2.99 14.34
C GLY A 486 16.27 -3.38 15.72
N THR A 487 17.19 -2.61 16.30
CA THR A 487 17.64 -2.78 17.69
C THR A 487 17.08 -1.68 18.59
N VAL A 488 16.93 -1.97 19.87
CA VAL A 488 16.51 -0.97 20.87
C VAL A 488 17.53 0.19 20.94
N GLN A 489 18.83 -0.10 20.82
CA GLN A 489 19.88 0.91 20.89
C GLN A 489 19.94 1.80 19.64
N GLY A 490 19.74 1.22 18.45
CA GLY A 490 19.69 1.95 17.20
C GLY A 490 18.34 2.62 16.92
N THR A 491 17.36 2.50 17.82
CA THR A 491 16.07 3.20 17.73
C THR A 491 16.13 4.51 18.49
N HIS A 492 16.04 5.64 17.80
CA HIS A 492 16.08 6.96 18.43
C HIS A 492 15.34 8.02 17.61
N ALA A 493 14.92 9.09 18.29
CA ALA A 493 14.30 10.24 17.65
C ALA A 493 15.40 11.07 16.97
N VAL A 494 15.12 11.51 15.75
CA VAL A 494 16.10 12.21 14.89
C VAL A 494 15.70 13.66 14.60
N ASP A 495 14.67 14.11 15.30
CA ASP A 495 14.05 15.40 15.08
C ASP A 495 13.56 15.98 16.41
N SER A 496 13.56 17.31 16.50
CA SER A 496 13.03 18.11 17.59
C SER A 496 11.83 18.96 17.16
N LEU A 497 10.94 18.46 16.27
CA LEU A 497 9.68 19.15 15.87
C LEU A 497 8.93 19.75 17.05
N THR A 498 9.12 19.19 18.24
CA THR A 498 8.47 19.59 19.48
C THR A 498 9.49 20.04 20.53
N ALA A 499 10.14 21.19 20.32
CA ALA A 499 10.78 21.94 21.41
C ALA A 499 9.76 22.55 22.41
N ASN A 500 8.66 21.84 22.71
CA ASN A 500 7.50 22.19 23.55
C ASN A 500 6.28 22.82 22.83
N LYS A 501 5.45 22.01 22.16
CA LYS A 501 3.96 22.02 22.28
C LYS A 501 3.30 21.12 21.23
N THR A 502 2.46 20.20 21.71
CA THR A 502 1.52 19.34 20.96
C THR A 502 2.17 18.35 19.96
N PRO A 503 1.61 17.14 19.77
CA PRO A 503 2.23 16.14 18.91
C PRO A 503 2.33 16.67 17.48
N ALA A 504 3.55 16.82 16.97
CA ALA A 504 3.78 17.06 15.55
C ALA A 504 3.58 15.73 14.81
N GLU A 505 2.42 15.56 14.18
CA GLU A 505 2.13 14.37 13.40
C GLU A 505 2.84 14.45 12.05
N ALA A 506 4.07 13.94 12.00
CA ALA A 506 4.83 13.79 10.78
C ALA A 506 4.20 12.71 9.89
N ALA A 507 3.87 13.06 8.65
CA ALA A 507 3.17 12.17 7.72
C ALA A 507 3.61 12.39 6.26
N ALA A 508 3.22 11.46 5.40
CA ALA A 508 3.47 11.50 3.95
C ALA A 508 4.96 11.55 3.57
N PHE A 509 5.78 10.73 4.22
CA PHE A 509 7.21 10.60 3.91
C PHE A 509 7.40 10.26 2.42
N THR A 510 8.06 11.16 1.70
CA THR A 510 8.25 11.08 0.25
C THR A 510 9.70 11.41 -0.08
N ARG A 511 10.43 10.46 -0.65
CA ARG A 511 11.80 10.70 -1.08
C ARG A 511 11.82 11.43 -2.42
N VAL A 512 12.61 12.49 -2.50
CA VAL A 512 12.87 13.27 -3.71
C VAL A 512 14.36 13.63 -3.71
N GLY A 513 15.12 12.97 -4.60
CA GLY A 513 16.57 13.06 -4.61
C GLY A 513 17.20 12.73 -3.25
N GLU A 514 18.02 13.64 -2.75
CA GLU A 514 18.78 13.52 -1.49
C GLU A 514 17.96 13.85 -0.23
N HIS A 515 16.66 14.07 -0.36
CA HIS A 515 15.81 14.46 0.77
C HIS A 515 14.58 13.55 0.88
N ILE A 516 14.12 13.36 2.12
CA ILE A 516 12.80 12.85 2.43
C ILE A 516 11.96 14.04 2.91
N PHE A 517 10.92 14.34 2.16
CA PHE A 517 9.96 15.37 2.47
C PHE A 517 8.78 14.80 3.24
N PHE A 518 8.22 15.62 4.12
CA PHE A 518 7.06 15.25 4.90
C PHE A 518 6.28 16.48 5.35
N ARG A 519 5.01 16.29 5.69
CA ARG A 519 4.23 17.31 6.39
C ARG A 519 4.32 17.08 7.89
N ALA A 520 4.34 18.15 8.66
CA ALA A 520 4.19 18.08 10.11
C ALA A 520 3.45 19.32 10.62
N LEU A 521 2.80 19.17 11.78
CA LEU A 521 2.19 20.26 12.54
C LEU A 521 3.06 20.58 13.78
N PRO A 522 4.08 21.45 13.67
CA PRO A 522 4.93 21.79 14.81
C PRO A 522 4.23 22.65 15.88
N GLY A 523 3.02 23.16 15.58
CA GLY A 523 2.24 24.07 16.42
C GLY A 523 1.64 25.20 15.59
N ALA A 524 1.18 26.27 16.26
CA ALA A 524 0.77 27.48 15.55
C ALA A 524 1.97 28.04 14.76
N PRO A 525 1.80 28.39 13.47
CA PRO A 525 0.51 28.70 12.82
C PRO A 525 -0.01 27.63 11.83
N GLY A 526 0.35 26.34 11.94
CA GLY A 526 -0.28 25.27 11.13
C GLY A 526 0.71 24.33 10.46
N PHE A 527 0.23 23.51 9.51
CA PHE A 527 1.07 22.55 8.80
C PHE A 527 2.17 23.24 7.98
N SER A 528 3.33 22.60 7.97
CA SER A 528 4.49 23.02 7.20
C SER A 528 5.06 21.84 6.40
N LEU A 529 5.76 22.17 5.31
CA LEU A 529 6.62 21.23 4.60
C LEU A 529 7.98 21.16 5.30
N TRP A 530 8.42 19.94 5.60
CA TRP A 530 9.70 19.63 6.22
C TRP A 530 10.53 18.74 5.31
N ALA A 531 11.84 18.76 5.53
CA ALA A 531 12.78 17.88 4.87
C ALA A 531 13.82 17.36 5.86
N ILE A 532 14.20 16.10 5.68
CA ILE A 532 15.35 15.44 6.30
C ILE A 532 16.23 14.88 5.18
N PRO A 533 17.56 14.80 5.33
CA PRO A 533 18.42 14.08 4.39
C PRO A 533 17.94 12.63 4.20
N ALA A 534 17.98 12.14 2.97
CA ALA A 534 17.71 10.74 2.66
C ALA A 534 18.90 9.84 3.02
N ASP A 535 20.11 10.38 2.95
CA ASP A 535 21.33 9.72 3.41
C ASP A 535 21.43 9.78 4.94
N ASP A 536 21.50 8.61 5.53
CA ASP A 536 21.55 8.41 6.97
C ASP A 536 22.95 7.94 7.43
N THR A 537 23.88 7.70 6.50
CA THR A 537 25.20 7.08 6.77
C THR A 537 26.16 7.98 7.55
N GLY A 538 25.82 9.26 7.74
CA GLY A 538 26.45 10.09 8.76
C GLY A 538 27.95 10.32 8.55
N GLU A 539 28.35 10.80 7.36
CA GLU A 539 29.42 11.79 7.31
C GLU A 539 28.92 13.01 6.53
N PRO A 540 29.02 14.24 7.08
CA PRO A 540 28.89 15.42 6.24
C PRO A 540 29.99 15.31 5.18
N SER A 541 29.60 15.22 3.90
CA SER A 541 30.55 15.31 2.81
C SER A 541 31.42 16.54 3.04
N SER A 542 32.70 16.30 3.29
CA SER A 542 33.68 17.37 3.43
C SER A 542 33.56 18.27 2.21
N PRO A 543 33.49 19.61 2.36
CA PRO A 543 33.51 20.48 1.20
C PRO A 543 34.82 20.19 0.46
N LEU A 544 34.69 19.74 -0.79
CA LEU A 544 35.81 19.57 -1.69
C LEU A 544 36.51 20.92 -1.80
N ILE A 545 37.61 21.06 -1.07
CA ILE A 545 38.61 22.07 -1.36
C ILE A 545 39.26 21.65 -2.67
N ARG A 546 38.93 22.36 -3.74
CA ARG A 546 39.92 22.94 -4.68
C ARG A 546 39.29 24.02 -5.53
#